data_AF-A0A3Q1BZS2-F1
#
_entry.id   AF-A0A3Q1BZS2-F1
#
_cell.length_a   1.000
_cell.length_b   1.000
_cell.length_c   1.000
_cell.angle_alpha   90.00
_cell.angle_beta   90.00
_cell.angle_gamma   90.00
#
_symmetry.space_group_name_H-M   'P 1'
#
loop_
_entity.id
_entity.type
_entity.pdbx_description
1 polymer ?
#
loop_
_entity_poly.entity_id
_entity_poly.type
_entity_poly.pdbx_seq_one_letter_code
_entity_poly.pdbx_strand_id
1 'polypeptide(L)'
;KSLWPELLKLFNLLVSFWAMTLIIQNQSAVPFRWSPSGFVYLGIHITLSLSGLYKANFIPLIRKIKEDLAHWTSLPLSPIGRVNLFKMNILPRLLYVFQMVPVLLTRRSLSILNSSLSSFLWRNKRARLKLQKLQLRVGDGGLSLPNIKYYQLACLGRYLWEWFRNDPRSTWLSIEGPSHIEQVYTTLFIILILIIFTLDLWFMAAAWCWIFLLTLRGYKTKFPSDVVSHHTKLYNVILYATTPHSSLT
;
A
#
# COMPACT_ATOMS: atom_id res chain seq x y z
N LYS A 1 -6.06 -36.43 26.82
CA LYS A 1 -6.54 -35.03 26.83
C LYS A 1 -7.88 -35.01 26.11
N SER A 2 -8.96 -34.64 26.79
CA SER A 2 -10.32 -34.79 26.25
C SER A 2 -10.51 -33.89 25.01
N LEU A 3 -11.07 -34.44 23.94
CA LEU A 3 -11.33 -33.78 22.65
C LEU A 3 -12.53 -32.81 22.71
N TRP A 4 -13.23 -32.81 23.85
CA TRP A 4 -14.45 -32.05 24.10
C TRP A 4 -14.33 -30.51 23.99
N PRO A 5 -13.24 -29.86 24.44
CA PRO A 5 -13.10 -28.41 24.35
C PRO A 5 -12.92 -27.93 22.89
N GLU A 6 -12.32 -28.74 22.02
CA GLU A 6 -12.15 -28.38 20.60
C GLU A 6 -13.43 -28.55 19.80
N LEU A 7 -14.22 -29.59 20.10
CA LEU A 7 -15.55 -29.78 19.52
C LEU A 7 -16.51 -28.66 19.94
N LEU A 8 -16.43 -28.17 21.19
CA LEU A 8 -17.23 -27.03 21.64
C LEU A 8 -16.86 -25.73 20.92
N LYS A 9 -15.56 -25.52 20.63
CA LYS A 9 -15.10 -24.38 19.84
C LYS A 9 -15.62 -24.45 18.40
N LEU A 10 -15.55 -25.62 17.77
CA LEU A 10 -16.06 -25.84 16.42
C LEU A 10 -17.59 -25.68 16.35
N PHE A 11 -18.31 -26.18 17.35
CA PHE A 11 -19.75 -26.00 17.45
C PHE A 11 -20.14 -24.52 17.59
N ASN A 12 -19.46 -23.78 18.48
CA ASN A 12 -19.69 -22.34 18.64
C ASN A 12 -19.32 -21.55 17.37
N LEU A 13 -18.25 -21.95 16.66
CA LEU A 13 -17.89 -21.38 15.37
C LEU A 13 -18.97 -21.63 14.31
N LEU A 14 -19.49 -22.85 14.22
CA LEU A 14 -20.56 -23.20 13.28
C LEU A 14 -21.88 -22.50 13.60
N VAL A 15 -22.23 -22.36 14.89
CA VAL A 15 -23.39 -21.59 15.33
C VAL A 15 -23.22 -20.11 15.02
N SER A 16 -22.02 -19.54 15.23
CA SER A 16 -21.74 -18.14 14.87
C SER A 16 -21.78 -17.91 13.35
N PHE A 17 -21.30 -18.88 12.57
CA PHE A 17 -21.33 -18.85 11.11
C PHE A 17 -22.76 -18.94 10.59
N TRP A 18 -23.56 -19.84 11.17
CA TRP A 18 -24.98 -20.01 10.83
C TRP A 18 -25.82 -18.79 11.24
N ALA A 19 -25.56 -18.20 12.41
CA ALA A 19 -26.17 -16.94 12.85
C ALA A 19 -25.80 -15.78 11.91
N MET A 20 -24.55 -15.71 11.44
CA MET A 20 -24.13 -14.70 10.48
C MET A 20 -24.83 -14.86 9.12
N THR A 21 -25.04 -16.10 8.66
CA THR A 21 -25.83 -16.36 7.44
C THR A 21 -27.30 -15.98 7.57
N LEU A 22 -27.90 -16.16 8.75
CA LEU A 22 -29.29 -15.76 9.04
C LEU A 22 -29.47 -14.24 9.12
N ILE A 23 -28.49 -13.52 9.68
CA ILE A 23 -28.49 -12.04 9.73
C ILE A 23 -28.43 -11.47 8.30
N ILE A 24 -27.70 -12.11 7.39
CA ILE A 24 -27.62 -11.69 5.97
C ILE A 24 -28.97 -11.89 5.24
N GLN A 25 -29.77 -12.89 5.63
CA GLN A 25 -31.09 -13.15 5.02
C GLN A 25 -32.20 -12.21 5.50
N ASN A 26 -32.07 -11.59 6.68
CA ASN A 26 -33.13 -10.79 7.29
C ASN A 26 -32.90 -9.27 7.10
N GLN A 27 -32.85 -8.81 5.84
CA GLN A 27 -32.65 -7.39 5.50
C GLN A 27 -33.83 -6.46 5.86
N SER A 28 -34.95 -7.02 6.33
CA SER A 28 -36.19 -6.30 6.64
C SER A 28 -36.21 -5.62 8.02
N ALA A 29 -35.23 -5.89 8.89
CA ALA A 29 -35.23 -5.42 10.29
C ALA A 29 -34.41 -4.13 10.55
N VAL A 30 -33.56 -3.70 9.61
CA VAL A 30 -32.78 -2.46 9.73
C VAL A 30 -33.52 -1.30 9.05
N PRO A 31 -33.57 -0.09 9.66
CA PRO A 31 -34.26 1.07 9.06
C PRO A 31 -33.56 1.61 7.81
N PHE A 32 -32.35 1.11 7.51
CA PHE A 32 -31.54 1.53 6.37
C PHE A 32 -31.76 0.60 5.18
N ARG A 33 -32.30 1.16 4.09
CA ARG A 33 -32.39 0.46 2.80
C ARG A 33 -31.11 0.68 2.02
N TRP A 34 -30.38 -0.41 1.73
CA TRP A 34 -29.21 -0.35 0.86
C TRP A 34 -29.63 -0.04 -0.58
N SER A 35 -29.02 0.98 -1.16
CA SER A 35 -29.23 1.36 -2.56
C SER A 35 -28.22 0.63 -3.45
N PRO A 36 -28.65 -0.30 -4.33
CA PRO A 36 -27.72 -1.01 -5.22
C PRO A 36 -27.06 -0.07 -6.26
N SER A 37 -27.68 1.08 -6.53
CA SER A 37 -27.13 2.12 -7.42
C SER A 37 -26.08 3.02 -6.76
N GLY A 38 -25.88 2.92 -5.43
CA GLY A 38 -24.99 3.80 -4.66
C GLY A 38 -25.65 5.11 -4.23
N PHE A 39 -24.84 6.04 -3.70
CA PHE A 39 -25.28 7.36 -3.22
C PHE A 39 -24.20 8.43 -3.45
N VAL A 40 -24.55 9.70 -3.27
CA VAL A 40 -23.62 10.84 -3.40
C VAL A 40 -23.37 11.46 -2.04
N TYR A 41 -22.11 11.63 -1.68
CA TYR A 41 -21.70 12.29 -0.45
C TYR A 41 -20.63 13.34 -0.76
N LEU A 42 -20.87 14.60 -0.37
CA LEU A 42 -19.98 15.73 -0.63
C LEU A 42 -19.47 15.79 -2.09
N GLY A 43 -20.34 15.47 -3.05
CA GLY A 43 -20.02 15.46 -4.48
C GLY A 43 -19.23 14.24 -4.98
N ILE A 44 -19.02 13.22 -4.14
CA ILE A 44 -18.37 11.96 -4.48
C ILE A 44 -19.42 10.87 -4.61
N HIS A 45 -19.37 10.15 -5.73
CA HIS A 45 -20.25 9.02 -5.98
C HIS A 45 -19.71 7.77 -5.29
N ILE A 46 -20.42 7.26 -4.29
CA ILE A 46 -20.06 6.06 -3.56
C ILE A 46 -20.83 4.88 -4.13
N THR A 47 -20.10 3.90 -4.68
CA THR A 47 -20.65 2.67 -5.25
C THR A 47 -20.08 1.45 -4.55
N LEU A 48 -20.80 0.33 -4.57
CA LEU A 48 -20.38 -0.93 -3.94
C LEU A 48 -19.11 -1.54 -4.55
N SER A 49 -18.83 -1.28 -5.84
CA SER A 49 -17.66 -1.80 -6.53
C SER A 49 -16.52 -0.77 -6.60
N LEU A 50 -15.27 -1.22 -6.37
CA LEU A 50 -14.07 -0.39 -6.54
C LEU A 50 -13.92 0.13 -7.98
N SER A 51 -14.29 -0.69 -8.95
CA SER A 51 -14.29 -0.30 -10.37
C SER A 51 -15.37 0.76 -10.66
N GLY A 52 -16.53 0.68 -10.01
CA GLY A 52 -17.57 1.70 -10.04
C GLY A 52 -17.10 3.02 -9.44
N LEU A 53 -16.46 2.97 -8.27
CA LEU A 53 -15.91 4.15 -7.58
C LEU A 53 -14.90 4.87 -8.46
N TYR A 54 -14.05 4.09 -9.13
CA TYR A 54 -13.07 4.64 -10.06
C TYR A 54 -13.72 5.35 -11.24
N LYS A 55 -14.65 4.65 -11.91
CA LYS A 55 -15.32 5.15 -13.11
C LYS A 55 -16.17 6.38 -12.81
N ALA A 56 -16.91 6.37 -11.71
CA ALA A 56 -17.82 7.44 -11.34
C ALA A 56 -17.10 8.74 -10.94
N ASN A 57 -15.91 8.65 -10.32
CA ASN A 57 -15.22 9.83 -9.78
C ASN A 57 -14.00 10.26 -10.62
N PHE A 58 -13.10 9.35 -10.99
CA PHE A 58 -11.84 9.74 -11.65
C PHE A 58 -12.01 10.03 -13.14
N ILE A 59 -12.83 9.28 -13.87
CA ILE A 59 -13.02 9.50 -15.31
C ILE A 59 -13.58 10.91 -15.60
N PRO A 60 -14.69 11.36 -14.97
CA PRO A 60 -15.19 12.72 -15.21
C PRO A 60 -14.21 13.79 -14.71
N LEU A 61 -13.50 13.55 -13.60
CA LEU A 61 -12.49 14.48 -13.09
C LEU A 61 -11.35 14.68 -14.10
N ILE A 62 -10.79 13.59 -14.64
CA ILE A 62 -9.71 13.64 -15.63
C ILE A 62 -10.16 14.36 -16.90
N ARG A 63 -11.40 14.11 -17.35
CA ARG A 63 -11.98 14.80 -18.50
C ARG A 63 -12.06 16.31 -18.26
N LYS A 64 -12.61 16.73 -17.12
CA LYS A 64 -12.72 18.14 -16.75
C LYS A 64 -11.35 18.81 -16.64
N ILE A 65 -10.36 18.14 -16.03
CA ILE A 65 -8.98 18.64 -15.97
C ILE A 65 -8.40 18.84 -17.37
N LYS A 66 -8.63 17.90 -18.30
CA LYS A 66 -8.15 18.02 -19.68
C LYS A 66 -8.80 19.21 -20.41
N GLU A 67 -10.10 19.40 -20.23
CA GLU A 67 -10.84 20.54 -20.78
C GLU A 67 -10.32 21.87 -20.22
N ASP A 68 -10.15 21.96 -18.89
CA ASP A 68 -9.62 23.15 -18.22
C ASP A 68 -8.19 23.48 -18.70
N LEU A 69 -7.32 22.48 -18.81
CA LEU A 69 -5.96 22.65 -19.33
C LEU A 69 -5.96 23.11 -20.79
N ALA A 70 -6.84 22.57 -21.62
CA ALA A 70 -6.98 22.99 -23.02
C ALA A 70 -7.43 24.46 -23.09
N HIS A 71 -8.43 24.84 -22.29
CA HIS A 71 -8.93 26.21 -22.21
C HIS A 71 -7.84 27.19 -21.73
N TRP A 72 -7.09 26.85 -20.68
CA TRP A 72 -6.00 27.70 -20.17
C TRP A 72 -4.76 27.72 -21.06
N THR A 73 -4.65 26.83 -22.05
CA THR A 73 -3.50 26.80 -22.95
C THR A 73 -3.38 28.09 -23.77
N SER A 74 -4.51 28.72 -24.10
CA SER A 74 -4.59 29.98 -24.86
C SER A 74 -4.08 31.20 -24.09
N LEU A 75 -4.08 31.15 -22.75
CA LEU A 75 -3.65 32.27 -21.92
C LEU A 75 -2.15 32.58 -22.11
N PRO A 76 -1.77 33.88 -22.18
CA PRO A 76 -0.38 34.32 -22.35
C PRO A 76 0.43 34.21 -21.05
N LEU A 77 0.50 33.02 -20.46
CA LEU A 77 1.25 32.73 -19.24
C LEU A 77 2.66 32.21 -19.54
N SER A 78 3.62 32.57 -18.67
CA SER A 78 4.96 31.98 -18.64
C SER A 78 4.91 30.51 -18.20
N PRO A 79 5.93 29.68 -18.49
CA PRO A 79 5.99 28.29 -18.01
C PRO A 79 5.89 28.19 -16.48
N ILE A 80 6.54 29.10 -15.73
CA ILE A 80 6.39 29.22 -14.27
C ILE A 80 4.93 29.50 -13.89
N GLY A 81 4.29 30.47 -14.56
CA GLY A 81 2.90 30.83 -14.30
C GLY A 81 1.93 29.65 -14.52
N ARG A 82 2.20 28.84 -15.55
CA ARG A 82 1.43 27.62 -15.84
C ARG A 82 1.60 26.54 -14.77
N VAL A 83 2.82 26.35 -14.25
CA VAL A 83 3.08 25.44 -13.12
C VAL A 83 2.30 25.89 -11.88
N ASN A 84 2.31 27.19 -11.57
CA ASN A 84 1.58 27.74 -10.43
C ASN A 84 0.06 27.62 -10.62
N LEU A 85 -0.45 27.89 -11.82
CA LEU A 85 -1.87 27.68 -12.13
C LEU A 85 -2.31 26.24 -11.89
N PHE A 86 -1.48 25.27 -12.29
CA PHE A 86 -1.73 23.85 -12.03
C PHE A 86 -1.73 23.53 -10.53
N LYS A 87 -0.72 24.04 -9.79
CA LYS A 87 -0.61 23.87 -8.32
C LYS A 87 -1.79 24.45 -7.57
N MET A 88 -2.33 25.58 -8.00
CA MET A 88 -3.40 26.27 -7.29
C MET A 88 -4.79 25.74 -7.64
N ASN A 89 -5.05 25.40 -8.91
CA ASN A 89 -6.40 25.03 -9.33
C ASN A 89 -6.62 23.52 -9.46
N ILE A 90 -5.69 22.79 -10.09
CA ILE A 90 -5.89 21.37 -10.40
C ILE A 90 -5.46 20.48 -9.24
N LEU A 91 -4.33 20.79 -8.61
CA LEU A 91 -3.79 19.98 -7.53
C LEU A 91 -4.78 19.84 -6.35
N PRO A 92 -5.45 20.89 -5.83
CA PRO A 92 -6.39 20.73 -4.72
C PRO A 92 -7.60 19.85 -5.09
N ARG A 93 -8.09 19.95 -6.33
CA ARG A 93 -9.19 19.10 -6.83
C ARG A 93 -8.82 17.63 -6.89
N LEU A 94 -7.58 17.32 -7.30
CA LEU A 94 -7.06 15.96 -7.28
C LEU A 94 -6.89 15.45 -5.84
N LEU A 95 -6.32 16.28 -4.96
CA LEU A 95 -6.09 15.91 -3.56
C LEU A 95 -7.38 15.60 -2.81
N TYR A 96 -8.44 16.38 -3.04
CA TYR A 96 -9.76 16.12 -2.45
C TYR A 96 -10.25 14.70 -2.78
N VAL A 97 -10.21 14.31 -4.06
CA VAL A 97 -10.66 12.97 -4.48
C VAL A 97 -9.71 11.87 -4.01
N PHE A 98 -8.39 12.10 -4.00
CA PHE A 98 -7.41 11.14 -3.50
C PHE A 98 -7.53 10.86 -2.01
N GLN A 99 -7.92 11.87 -1.22
CA GLN A 99 -8.17 11.68 0.20
C GLN A 99 -9.46 10.88 0.42
N MET A 100 -10.52 11.19 -0.32
CA MET A 100 -11.83 10.59 -0.07
C MET A 100 -12.00 9.18 -0.65
N VAL A 101 -11.28 8.84 -1.73
CA VAL A 101 -11.41 7.55 -2.41
C VAL A 101 -10.08 6.79 -2.38
N PRO A 102 -9.98 5.65 -1.65
CA PRO A 102 -8.74 4.89 -1.53
C PRO A 102 -8.48 4.01 -2.76
N VAL A 103 -8.52 4.59 -3.97
CA VAL A 103 -8.30 3.87 -5.24
C VAL A 103 -7.12 4.47 -5.98
N LEU A 104 -6.18 3.62 -6.39
CA LEU A 104 -5.01 4.03 -7.18
C LEU A 104 -5.37 4.37 -8.63
N LEU A 105 -4.74 5.40 -9.18
CA LEU A 105 -4.89 5.73 -10.59
C LEU A 105 -4.23 4.65 -11.46
N THR A 106 -4.93 4.22 -12.51
CA THR A 106 -4.34 3.32 -13.51
C THR A 106 -3.18 4.01 -14.22
N ARG A 107 -2.13 3.25 -14.60
CA ARG A 107 -0.98 3.77 -15.37
C ARG A 107 -1.40 4.55 -16.62
N ARG A 108 -2.45 4.09 -17.32
CA ARG A 108 -3.01 4.75 -18.51
C ARG A 108 -3.55 6.15 -18.19
N SER A 109 -4.35 6.27 -17.13
CA SER A 109 -4.91 7.56 -16.69
C SER A 109 -3.84 8.53 -16.20
N LEU A 110 -2.82 8.03 -15.49
CA LEU A 110 -1.65 8.84 -15.13
C LEU A 110 -0.89 9.33 -16.37
N SER A 111 -0.71 8.47 -17.38
CA SER A 111 -0.06 8.87 -18.64
C SER A 111 -0.84 9.95 -19.36
N ILE A 112 -2.18 9.83 -19.44
CA ILE A 112 -3.07 10.84 -20.04
C ILE A 112 -2.99 12.18 -19.32
N LEU A 113 -2.98 12.18 -17.99
CA LEU A 113 -2.84 13.39 -17.20
C LEU A 113 -1.45 14.03 -17.40
N ASN A 114 -0.38 13.23 -17.33
CA ASN A 114 0.98 13.72 -17.51
C ASN A 114 1.23 14.26 -18.94
N SER A 115 0.65 13.63 -19.96
CA SER A 115 0.75 14.10 -21.34
C SER A 115 -0.03 15.40 -21.55
N SER A 116 -1.25 15.51 -21.02
CA SER A 116 -2.07 16.73 -21.07
C SER A 116 -1.42 17.88 -20.29
N LEU A 117 -0.79 17.59 -19.16
CA LEU A 117 -0.02 18.57 -18.39
C LEU A 117 1.22 19.03 -19.17
N SER A 118 1.96 18.11 -19.78
CA SER A 118 3.12 18.44 -20.62
C SER A 118 2.72 19.31 -21.80
N SER A 119 1.63 18.97 -22.50
CA SER A 119 1.13 19.77 -23.63
C SER A 119 0.70 21.16 -23.17
N PHE A 120 0.00 21.27 -22.04
CA PHE A 120 -0.36 22.55 -21.44
C PHE A 120 0.88 23.39 -21.08
N LEU A 121 1.90 22.82 -20.43
CA LEU A 121 3.12 23.57 -20.05
C LEU A 121 3.84 24.15 -21.28
N TRP A 122 3.82 23.43 -22.40
CA TRP A 122 4.56 23.79 -23.62
C TRP A 122 3.67 24.35 -24.74
N ARG A 123 2.44 24.78 -24.47
CA ARG A 123 1.53 25.36 -25.49
C ARG A 123 1.27 24.42 -26.67
N ASN A 124 1.06 23.13 -26.41
CA ASN A 124 0.94 22.07 -27.41
C ASN A 124 2.15 21.97 -28.37
N LYS A 125 3.30 22.56 -28.01
CA LYS A 125 4.58 22.36 -28.71
C LYS A 125 5.35 21.21 -28.08
N ARG A 126 6.42 20.78 -28.76
CA ARG A 126 7.34 19.78 -28.25
C ARG A 126 7.95 20.24 -26.91
N ALA A 127 7.91 19.36 -25.92
CA ALA A 127 8.47 19.63 -24.61
C ALA A 127 9.98 19.88 -24.68
N ARG A 128 10.42 21.02 -24.12
CA ARG A 128 11.85 21.38 -24.07
C ARG A 128 12.61 20.63 -22.98
N LEU A 129 11.92 20.29 -21.88
CA LEU A 129 12.47 19.56 -20.74
C LEU A 129 11.61 18.34 -20.42
N LYS A 130 12.25 17.27 -19.95
CA LYS A 130 11.56 16.08 -19.46
C LYS A 130 10.75 16.43 -18.20
N LEU A 131 9.53 15.88 -18.08
CA LEU A 131 8.62 16.14 -16.96
C LEU A 131 9.26 15.83 -15.60
N GLN A 132 10.05 14.75 -15.51
CA GLN A 132 10.78 14.37 -14.29
C GLN A 132 11.76 15.46 -13.81
N LYS A 133 12.43 16.17 -14.74
CA LYS A 133 13.32 17.29 -14.39
C LYS A 133 12.52 18.50 -13.88
N LEU A 134 11.35 18.76 -14.44
CA LEU A 134 10.46 19.83 -13.97
C LEU A 134 9.93 19.57 -12.55
N GLN A 135 9.79 18.29 -12.17
CA GLN A 135 9.31 17.87 -10.85
C GLN A 135 10.35 18.03 -9.73
N LEU A 136 11.63 18.23 -10.07
CA LEU A 136 12.68 18.48 -9.08
C LEU A 136 12.44 19.81 -8.35
N ARG A 137 13.07 19.98 -7.19
CA ARG A 137 13.00 21.23 -6.42
C ARG A 137 13.69 22.36 -7.19
N VAL A 138 13.37 23.60 -6.84
CA VAL A 138 13.93 24.79 -7.50
C VAL A 138 15.46 24.86 -7.32
N GLY A 139 15.96 24.51 -6.14
CA GLY A 139 17.42 24.44 -5.87
C GLY A 139 18.17 23.42 -6.72
N ASP A 140 17.49 22.36 -7.19
CA ASP A 140 18.08 21.31 -8.03
C ASP A 140 17.92 21.62 -9.54
N GLY A 141 17.55 22.85 -9.90
CA GLY A 141 17.30 23.28 -11.27
C GLY A 141 15.94 22.84 -11.85
N GLY A 142 14.99 22.43 -11.00
CA GLY A 142 13.63 22.11 -11.38
C GLY A 142 12.64 23.27 -11.24
N LEU A 143 11.35 23.00 -11.51
CA LEU A 143 10.25 23.97 -11.31
C LEU A 143 9.33 23.58 -10.15
N SER A 144 9.69 22.57 -9.37
CA SER A 144 8.86 22.02 -8.29
C SER A 144 7.46 21.62 -8.78
N LEU A 145 7.35 21.09 -10.01
CA LEU A 145 6.08 20.62 -10.55
C LEU A 145 5.54 19.43 -9.71
N PRO A 146 4.27 19.42 -9.28
CA PRO A 146 3.72 18.31 -8.51
C PRO A 146 3.72 16.99 -9.31
N ASN A 147 4.23 15.93 -8.70
CA ASN A 147 4.10 14.57 -9.25
C ASN A 147 2.80 13.93 -8.74
N ILE A 148 1.80 13.83 -9.63
CA ILE A 148 0.45 13.33 -9.30
C ILE A 148 0.50 11.96 -8.59
N LYS A 149 1.38 11.06 -9.04
CA LYS A 149 1.53 9.72 -8.44
C LYS A 149 2.01 9.79 -7.01
N TYR A 150 3.02 10.61 -6.72
CA TYR A 150 3.55 10.74 -5.36
C TYR A 150 2.56 11.42 -4.42
N TYR A 151 1.81 12.42 -4.88
CA TYR A 151 0.76 13.04 -4.08
C TYR A 151 -0.37 12.05 -3.74
N GLN A 152 -0.77 11.22 -4.71
CA GLN A 152 -1.74 10.16 -4.44
C GLN A 152 -1.20 9.16 -3.40
N LEU A 153 0.03 8.70 -3.56
CA LEU A 153 0.67 7.79 -2.61
C LEU A 153 0.82 8.42 -1.22
N ALA A 154 1.10 9.71 -1.12
CA ALA A 154 1.14 10.43 0.15
C ALA A 154 -0.23 10.49 0.83
N CYS A 155 -1.31 10.73 0.07
CA CYS A 155 -2.68 10.72 0.61
C CYS A 155 -3.07 9.32 1.11
N LEU A 156 -2.76 8.27 0.36
CA LEU A 156 -3.05 6.89 0.77
C LEU A 156 -2.16 6.45 1.94
N GLY A 157 -0.88 6.85 1.92
CA GLY A 157 0.09 6.55 2.97
C GLY A 157 -0.27 7.20 4.30
N ARG A 158 -1.02 8.31 4.31
CA ARG A 158 -1.56 8.92 5.53
C ARG A 158 -2.42 7.93 6.32
N TYR A 159 -3.29 7.17 5.65
CA TYR A 159 -4.14 6.17 6.31
C TYR A 159 -3.29 5.07 6.94
N LEU A 160 -2.30 4.56 6.21
CA LEU A 160 -1.35 3.58 6.74
C LEU A 160 -0.57 4.13 7.94
N TRP A 161 -0.15 5.39 7.89
CA TRP A 161 0.56 6.04 8.99
C TRP A 161 -0.31 6.21 10.24
N GLU A 162 -1.57 6.61 10.08
CA GLU A 162 -2.54 6.70 11.19
C GLU A 162 -2.76 5.32 11.83
N TRP A 163 -2.83 4.27 11.02
CA TRP A 163 -2.88 2.88 11.50
C TRP A 163 -1.63 2.48 12.30
N PHE A 164 -0.43 2.73 11.77
CA PHE A 164 0.81 2.39 12.48
C PHE A 164 0.98 3.15 13.80
N ARG A 165 0.50 4.40 13.87
CA ARG A 165 0.62 5.25 15.05
C ARG A 165 -0.39 4.89 16.16
N ASN A 166 -1.48 4.19 15.80
CA ASN A 166 -2.55 3.77 16.71
C ASN A 166 -3.05 4.92 17.62
N ASP A 167 -3.30 6.09 17.04
CA ASP A 167 -3.67 7.28 17.81
C ASP A 167 -5.13 7.14 18.32
N PRO A 168 -5.38 7.15 19.64
CA PRO A 168 -6.72 6.98 20.21
C PRO A 168 -7.68 8.12 19.85
N ARG A 169 -7.19 9.24 19.29
CA ARG A 169 -8.04 10.32 18.77
C ARG A 169 -8.62 10.03 17.38
N SER A 170 -8.13 9.01 16.69
CA SER A 170 -8.62 8.67 15.36
C SER A 170 -9.97 7.95 15.45
N THR A 171 -11.05 8.63 15.08
CA THR A 171 -12.41 8.09 15.13
C THR A 171 -12.53 6.81 14.31
N TRP A 172 -11.85 6.73 13.16
CA TRP A 172 -11.89 5.59 12.26
C TRP A 172 -11.30 4.31 12.84
N LEU A 173 -10.21 4.42 13.59
CA LEU A 173 -9.52 3.24 14.15
C LEU A 173 -10.37 2.57 15.24
N SER A 174 -11.18 3.35 15.95
CA SER A 174 -12.15 2.83 16.92
C SER A 174 -13.33 2.10 16.27
N ILE A 175 -13.71 2.52 15.05
CA ILE A 175 -14.76 1.86 14.25
C ILE A 175 -14.25 0.53 13.67
N GLU A 176 -12.97 0.46 13.29
CA GLU A 176 -12.35 -0.74 12.72
C GLU A 176 -11.71 -1.70 13.76
N GLY A 177 -11.82 -1.42 15.06
CA GLY A 177 -11.24 -2.29 16.10
C GLY A 177 -11.89 -3.68 16.22
N PRO A 178 -11.40 -4.53 17.14
CA PRO A 178 -10.16 -5.34 17.10
C PRO A 178 -10.21 -6.54 16.13
N SER A 179 -11.32 -6.81 15.44
CA SER A 179 -11.53 -8.04 14.67
C SER A 179 -10.70 -8.14 13.39
N HIS A 180 -10.36 -7.01 12.76
CA HIS A 180 -9.47 -6.95 11.60
C HIS A 180 -7.99 -6.73 11.95
N ILE A 181 -7.71 -6.18 13.14
CA ILE A 181 -6.35 -5.88 13.60
C ILE A 181 -5.53 -7.18 13.69
N GLU A 182 -6.09 -8.25 14.27
CA GLU A 182 -5.41 -9.56 14.32
C GLU A 182 -5.22 -10.19 12.92
N GLN A 183 -6.17 -10.01 12.00
CA GLN A 183 -6.08 -10.55 10.63
C GLN A 183 -5.02 -9.84 9.79
N VAL A 184 -4.85 -8.52 9.95
CA VAL A 184 -3.85 -7.75 9.21
C VAL A 184 -2.45 -8.00 9.78
N TYR A 185 -2.28 -8.07 11.11
CA TYR A 185 -0.98 -8.43 11.69
C TYR A 185 -0.57 -9.86 11.36
N THR A 186 -1.49 -10.82 11.40
CA THR A 186 -1.19 -12.21 11.00
C THR A 186 -0.84 -12.30 9.52
N THR A 187 -1.56 -11.62 8.62
CA THR A 187 -1.23 -11.64 7.18
C THR A 187 0.10 -10.94 6.89
N LEU A 188 0.38 -9.77 7.48
CA LEU A 188 1.67 -9.09 7.32
C LEU A 188 2.83 -9.88 7.93
N PHE A 189 2.62 -10.54 9.06
CA PHE A 189 3.59 -11.43 9.70
C PHE A 189 3.85 -12.68 8.84
N ILE A 190 2.81 -13.29 8.26
CA ILE A 190 2.94 -14.41 7.31
C ILE A 190 3.70 -13.97 6.05
N ILE A 191 3.39 -12.78 5.50
CA ILE A 191 4.11 -12.24 4.34
C ILE A 191 5.58 -11.96 4.70
N LEU A 192 5.86 -11.42 5.89
CA LEU A 192 7.23 -11.21 6.36
C LEU A 192 8.00 -12.54 6.50
N ILE A 193 7.37 -13.57 7.08
CA ILE A 193 7.94 -14.93 7.17
C ILE A 193 8.19 -15.51 5.78
N LEU A 194 7.24 -15.38 4.85
CA LEU A 194 7.41 -15.86 3.47
C LEU A 194 8.56 -15.15 2.77
N ILE A 195 8.70 -13.83 2.97
CA ILE A 195 9.82 -13.05 2.42
C ILE A 195 11.15 -13.54 3.03
N ILE A 196 11.22 -13.74 4.35
CA ILE A 196 12.42 -14.27 5.02
C ILE A 196 12.76 -15.68 4.49
N PHE A 197 11.78 -16.59 4.39
CA PHE A 197 11.98 -17.93 3.85
C PHE A 197 12.47 -17.93 2.40
N THR A 198 11.94 -17.02 1.56
CA THR A 198 12.40 -16.89 0.17
C THR A 198 13.81 -16.31 0.06
N LEU A 199 14.20 -15.43 0.99
CA LEU A 199 15.56 -14.88 1.05
C LEU A 199 16.56 -15.93 1.55
N ASP A 200 16.20 -16.75 2.54
CA ASP A 200 17.04 -17.85 3.04
C ASP A 200 17.25 -18.95 2.00
N LEU A 201 16.21 -19.30 1.22
CA LEU A 201 16.35 -20.26 0.11
C LEU A 201 17.28 -19.72 -1.00
N TRP A 202 17.21 -18.42 -1.31
CA TRP A 202 18.08 -17.80 -2.30
C TRP A 202 19.53 -17.73 -1.83
N PHE A 203 19.74 -17.44 -0.54
CA PHE A 203 21.06 -17.44 0.06
C PHE A 203 21.68 -18.84 0.07
N MET A 204 20.88 -19.88 0.40
CA MET A 204 21.30 -21.27 0.30
C MET A 204 21.61 -21.69 -1.13
N ALA A 205 20.77 -21.35 -2.11
CA ALA A 205 21.02 -21.65 -3.52
C ALA A 205 22.31 -20.97 -4.03
N ALA A 206 22.56 -19.71 -3.64
CA ALA A 206 23.79 -19.00 -3.98
C ALA A 206 25.02 -19.63 -3.30
N ALA A 207 24.91 -20.05 -2.04
CA ALA A 207 25.97 -20.73 -1.31
C ALA A 207 26.30 -22.10 -1.93
N TRP A 208 25.29 -22.89 -2.31
CA TRP A 208 25.48 -24.17 -3.00
C TRP A 208 26.04 -24.00 -4.41
N CYS A 209 25.62 -22.97 -5.14
CA CYS A 209 26.20 -22.64 -6.44
C CYS A 209 27.68 -22.23 -6.30
N TRP A 210 28.01 -21.44 -5.27
CA TRP A 210 29.40 -21.05 -4.99
C TRP A 210 30.26 -22.24 -4.53
N ILE A 211 29.75 -23.11 -3.66
CA ILE A 211 30.40 -24.35 -3.25
C ILE A 211 30.63 -25.23 -4.47
N PHE A 212 29.62 -25.45 -5.31
CA PHE A 212 29.75 -26.23 -6.54
C PHE A 212 30.78 -25.65 -7.51
N LEU A 213 30.83 -24.32 -7.65
CA LEU A 213 31.87 -23.62 -8.42
C LEU A 213 33.27 -23.78 -7.80
N LEU A 214 33.40 -23.80 -6.47
CA LEU A 214 34.66 -24.08 -5.79
C LEU A 214 35.11 -25.54 -6.00
N THR A 215 34.18 -26.50 -6.03
CA THR A 215 34.47 -27.91 -6.30
C THR A 215 34.93 -28.13 -7.74
N LEU A 216 34.33 -27.42 -8.72
CA LEU A 216 34.76 -27.46 -10.12
C LEU A 216 36.12 -26.79 -10.35
N ARG A 217 36.51 -25.81 -9.52
CA ARG A 217 37.76 -25.06 -9.67
C ARG A 217 38.98 -25.68 -9.00
N GLY A 218 38.86 -26.90 -8.43
CA GLY A 218 40.01 -27.71 -8.02
C GLY A 218 40.88 -27.11 -6.91
N TYR A 219 40.34 -26.24 -6.05
CA TYR A 219 41.10 -25.73 -4.91
C TYR A 219 40.99 -26.69 -3.72
N LYS A 220 42.08 -27.41 -3.43
CA LYS A 220 42.28 -28.07 -2.13
C LYS A 220 42.31 -27.00 -1.04
N THR A 221 41.20 -26.79 -0.33
CA THR A 221 41.17 -25.94 0.86
C THR A 221 41.25 -26.82 2.11
N LYS A 222 42.32 -26.61 2.88
CA LYS A 222 42.51 -27.17 4.22
C LYS A 222 41.69 -26.29 5.16
N PHE A 223 40.55 -26.76 5.64
CA PHE A 223 39.77 -26.03 6.64
C PHE A 223 40.56 -25.98 7.97
N PRO A 224 40.74 -24.81 8.60
CA PRO A 224 41.24 -24.74 9.97
C PRO A 224 40.12 -25.18 10.93
N SER A 225 40.43 -26.14 11.79
CA SER A 225 39.55 -26.76 12.79
C SER A 225 39.00 -25.80 13.87
N ASP A 226 39.47 -24.56 13.90
CA ASP A 226 39.28 -23.67 15.05
C ASP A 226 37.99 -22.82 14.98
N VAL A 227 37.37 -22.69 13.80
CA VAL A 227 36.14 -21.90 13.62
C VAL A 227 34.88 -22.67 14.07
N VAL A 228 34.91 -24.00 13.99
CA VAL A 228 33.81 -24.85 14.43
C VAL A 228 33.63 -24.74 15.95
N SER A 229 34.71 -24.68 16.71
CA SER A 229 34.70 -24.57 18.19
C SER A 229 33.98 -23.33 18.72
N HIS A 230 34.12 -22.19 18.03
CA HIS A 230 33.50 -20.93 18.48
C HIS A 230 31.98 -20.90 18.24
N HIS A 231 31.51 -21.51 17.14
CA HIS A 231 30.08 -21.60 16.85
C HIS A 231 29.36 -22.62 17.75
N THR A 232 29.99 -23.74 18.11
CA THR A 232 29.40 -24.70 19.06
C THR A 232 29.31 -24.13 20.48
N LYS A 233 30.29 -23.30 20.89
CA LYS A 233 30.23 -22.60 22.18
C LYS A 233 29.10 -21.57 22.24
N LEU A 234 28.87 -20.81 21.17
CA LEU A 234 27.75 -19.86 21.10
C LEU A 234 26.39 -20.56 21.08
N TYR A 235 26.26 -21.68 20.35
CA TYR A 235 25.02 -22.45 20.32
C TYR A 235 24.68 -23.05 21.68
N ASN A 236 25.68 -23.57 22.42
CA ASN A 236 25.47 -24.14 23.75
C ASN A 236 25.16 -23.07 24.82
N VAL A 237 25.69 -21.85 24.68
CA VAL A 237 25.35 -20.72 25.57
C VAL A 237 23.91 -20.26 25.36
N ILE A 238 23.45 -20.21 24.10
CA ILE A 238 22.06 -19.83 23.76
C ILE A 238 21.07 -20.92 24.21
N LEU A 239 21.47 -22.20 24.12
CA LEU A 239 20.64 -23.33 24.56
C LEU A 239 20.49 -23.37 26.10
N TYR A 240 21.53 -23.04 26.86
CA TYR A 240 21.46 -22.93 28.33
C TYR A 240 20.64 -21.72 28.80
N ALA A 241 20.66 -20.61 28.05
CA ALA A 241 19.88 -19.41 28.38
C ALA A 241 18.37 -19.55 28.12
N THR A 242 17.94 -20.58 27.37
CA THR A 242 16.54 -20.75 26.95
C THR A 242 15.80 -21.89 27.67
N THR A 243 16.47 -22.64 28.55
CA THR A 243 15.82 -23.63 29.42
C THR A 243 15.28 -22.99 30.69
N PRO A 244 13.95 -23.00 30.94
CA PRO A 244 13.40 -22.50 32.19
C PRO A 244 13.80 -23.44 33.33
N HIS A 245 14.53 -22.93 34.32
CA HIS A 245 14.76 -23.63 35.58
C HIS A 245 13.41 -23.76 36.32
N SER A 246 12.79 -24.94 36.23
CA SER A 246 11.84 -25.39 37.25
C SER A 246 12.63 -25.62 38.54
N SER A 247 12.55 -24.65 39.45
CA SER A 247 13.04 -24.78 40.81
C SER A 247 12.19 -25.79 41.58
N LEU A 248 12.90 -26.61 42.35
CA LEU A 248 12.42 -27.49 43.39
C LEU A 248 11.45 -26.78 44.35
N THR A 249 10.27 -27.38 44.52
CA THR A 249 9.69 -27.75 45.83
C THR A 249 8.88 -29.02 45.62
#